data_AF-A0AAD7GT87-F1
#
_entry.id   AF-A0AAD7GT87-F1
#
_cell.length_a   1.000
_cell.length_b   1.000
_cell.length_c   1.000
_cell.angle_alpha   90.00
_cell.angle_beta   90.00
_cell.angle_gamma   90.00
#
_symmetry.space_group_name_H-M   'P 1'
#
loop_
_entity.id
_entity.type
_entity.pdbx_description
1 polymer ?
#
loop_
_entity_poly.entity_id
_entity_poly.type
_entity_poly.pdbx_seq_one_letter_code
_entity_poly.pdbx_strand_id
1 'polypeptide(L)'
;MVQCTRPGQAEVWKLAKKLWLKKGHTWPAPTVGAILGCRLATFKVGGRKSQADARLYTILVTESAHLIWKLRCEFVVGREGKDPASEREIHNRWVHVINERLEIDRSLTDQLRYGKQYSIAPSLVRDTWKGILEDEANLSENWLRGPEVLVGIAPVRSQRSPPPPAVDGVR
;
A
#
# COMPACT_ATOMS: atom_id res chain seq x y z
N MET A 1 8.73 15.00 -3.00
CA MET A 1 7.69 14.16 -3.64
C MET A 1 8.32 13.27 -4.70
N VAL A 2 9.10 13.82 -5.65
CA VAL A 2 9.74 13.00 -6.70
C VAL A 2 11.26 13.10 -6.73
N GLN A 3 11.82 14.25 -6.39
CA GLN A 3 13.25 14.46 -6.29
C GLN A 3 13.55 15.00 -4.89
N CYS A 4 13.90 14.13 -3.95
CA CYS A 4 14.36 14.55 -2.65
C CYS A 4 15.36 13.53 -2.11
N THR A 5 16.53 14.02 -1.69
CA THR A 5 17.63 13.26 -1.10
C THR A 5 17.35 12.81 0.34
N ARG A 6 16.13 13.04 0.86
CA ARG A 6 15.77 12.71 2.24
C ARG A 6 15.34 11.24 2.38
N PRO A 7 15.68 10.59 3.50
CA PRO A 7 15.36 9.19 3.74
C PRO A 7 13.85 8.93 3.71
N GLY A 8 13.45 7.87 3.01
CA GLY A 8 12.08 7.36 2.97
C GLY A 8 11.29 7.56 1.70
N GLN A 9 11.61 8.58 0.87
CA GLN A 9 10.94 8.72 -0.43
C GLN A 9 11.24 7.54 -1.37
N ALA A 10 12.52 7.16 -1.44
CA ALA A 10 12.97 6.07 -2.29
C ALA A 10 12.36 4.72 -1.86
N GLU A 11 12.31 4.46 -0.55
CA GLU A 11 11.71 3.22 -0.03
C GLU A 11 10.21 3.14 -0.30
N VAL A 12 9.46 4.23 -0.12
CA VAL A 12 8.02 4.25 -0.47
C VAL A 12 7.80 3.94 -1.95
N TRP A 13 8.54 4.59 -2.85
CA TRP A 13 8.39 4.35 -4.29
C TRP A 13 8.86 2.95 -4.72
N LYS A 14 9.87 2.40 -4.06
CA LYS A 14 10.34 1.03 -4.26
C LYS A 14 9.26 0.01 -3.86
N LEU A 15 8.55 0.24 -2.76
CA LEU A 15 7.44 -0.62 -2.34
C LEU A 15 6.25 -0.53 -3.30
N ALA A 16 5.87 0.68 -3.72
CA ALA A 16 4.84 0.88 -4.74
C ALA A 16 5.19 0.16 -6.06
N LYS A 17 6.42 0.31 -6.54
CA LYS A 17 6.94 -0.40 -7.71
C LYS A 17 6.87 -1.92 -7.51
N LYS A 18 7.32 -2.43 -6.36
CA LYS A 18 7.30 -3.86 -6.05
C LYS A 18 5.89 -4.44 -6.13
N LEU A 19 4.89 -3.75 -5.57
CA LEU A 19 3.51 -4.21 -5.61
C LEU A 19 2.92 -4.14 -7.02
N TRP A 20 3.20 -3.07 -7.77
CA TRP A 20 2.76 -2.94 -9.16
C TRP A 20 3.32 -4.02 -10.09
N LEU A 21 4.61 -4.35 -9.95
CA LEU A 21 5.27 -5.34 -10.80
C LEU A 21 4.65 -6.74 -10.67
N LYS A 22 3.99 -7.06 -9.55
CA LYS A 22 3.24 -8.31 -9.40
C LYS A 22 2.09 -8.46 -10.40
N LYS A 23 1.54 -7.35 -10.93
CA LYS A 23 0.55 -7.37 -12.01
C LYS A 23 1.14 -7.72 -13.39
N GLY A 24 2.47 -7.81 -13.50
CA GLY A 24 3.15 -8.11 -14.77
C GLY A 24 3.23 -6.91 -15.73
N HIS A 25 2.98 -5.69 -15.24
CA HIS A 25 3.08 -4.47 -16.04
C HIS A 25 4.44 -3.78 -15.86
N THR A 26 4.83 -2.98 -16.85
CA THR A 26 5.95 -2.05 -16.70
C THR A 26 5.59 -0.98 -15.69
N TRP A 27 6.49 -0.66 -14.76
CA TRP A 27 6.29 0.41 -13.78
C TRP A 27 6.47 1.79 -14.43
N PRO A 28 5.42 2.62 -14.53
CA PRO A 28 5.56 4.01 -14.93
C PRO A 28 6.08 4.78 -13.71
N ALA A 29 7.37 5.10 -13.71
CA ALA A 29 7.95 5.85 -12.60
C ALA A 29 7.21 7.19 -12.42
N PRO A 30 6.74 7.50 -11.21
CA PRO A 30 5.91 8.67 -11.00
C PRO A 30 6.73 9.95 -11.13
N THR A 31 6.32 10.85 -12.02
CA THR A 31 6.76 12.25 -12.07
C THR A 31 5.78 13.14 -11.31
N VAL A 32 6.11 14.43 -11.09
CA VAL A 32 5.15 15.37 -10.47
C VAL A 32 3.88 15.46 -11.32
N GLY A 33 4.05 15.52 -12.64
CA GLY A 33 2.94 15.46 -13.59
C GLY A 33 2.17 14.14 -13.51
N ALA A 34 2.84 13.01 -13.31
CA ALA A 34 2.17 11.73 -13.14
C ALA A 34 1.38 11.64 -11.82
N ILE A 35 1.84 12.29 -10.74
CA ILE A 35 1.09 12.36 -9.47
C ILE A 35 -0.17 13.21 -9.66
N LEU A 36 -0.05 14.40 -10.27
CA LEU A 36 -1.18 15.29 -10.52
C LEU A 36 -2.18 14.70 -11.52
N GLY A 37 -1.68 14.00 -12.54
CA GLY A 37 -2.46 13.39 -13.61
C GLY A 37 -2.75 11.89 -13.41
N CYS A 38 -2.49 11.31 -12.24
CA CYS A 38 -2.55 9.85 -12.05
C CYS A 38 -3.93 9.26 -12.42
N ARG A 39 -5.01 10.01 -12.16
CA ARG A 39 -6.38 9.63 -12.51
C ARG A 39 -6.67 9.57 -14.01
N LEU A 40 -5.83 10.21 -14.83
CA LEU A 40 -5.91 10.19 -16.29
C LEU A 40 -5.05 9.07 -16.91
N ALA A 41 -4.26 8.35 -16.10
CA ALA A 41 -3.44 7.26 -16.58
C ALA A 41 -4.32 6.15 -17.16
N THR A 42 -3.95 5.66 -18.34
CA THR A 42 -4.64 4.54 -19.00
C THR A 42 -3.69 3.38 -19.18
N PHE A 43 -4.16 2.19 -18.82
CA PHE A 43 -3.42 0.95 -18.97
C PHE A 43 -4.20 0.04 -19.89
N LYS A 44 -3.48 -0.76 -20.69
CA LYS A 44 -4.08 -1.71 -21.62
C LYS A 44 -3.65 -3.13 -21.29
N VAL A 45 -4.61 -4.04 -21.23
CA VAL A 45 -4.40 -5.48 -21.08
C VAL A 45 -5.04 -6.17 -22.28
N GLY A 46 -4.26 -6.92 -23.06
CA GLY A 46 -4.74 -7.56 -24.29
C GLY A 46 -5.34 -6.57 -25.30
N GLY A 47 -4.83 -5.33 -25.36
CA GLY A 47 -5.32 -4.29 -26.27
C GLY A 47 -6.53 -3.48 -25.77
N ARG A 48 -7.19 -3.90 -24.68
CA ARG A 48 -8.34 -3.18 -24.08
C ARG A 48 -7.93 -2.36 -22.87
N LYS A 49 -8.60 -1.22 -22.66
CA LYS A 49 -8.36 -0.38 -21.47
C LYS A 49 -8.75 -1.14 -20.20
N SER A 50 -7.87 -1.18 -19.22
CA SER A 50 -8.11 -1.78 -17.91
C SER A 50 -8.42 -0.71 -16.88
N GLN A 51 -9.68 -0.66 -16.45
CA GLN A 51 -10.11 0.23 -15.39
C GLN A 51 -9.50 -0.18 -14.03
N ALA A 52 -9.35 -1.48 -13.80
CA ALA A 52 -8.77 -2.04 -12.58
C ALA A 52 -7.31 -1.61 -12.40
N ASP A 53 -6.48 -1.69 -13.45
CA ASP A 53 -5.07 -1.32 -13.36
C ASP A 53 -4.89 0.20 -13.26
N ALA A 54 -5.72 0.98 -13.97
CA ALA A 54 -5.74 2.43 -13.82
C ALA A 54 -6.12 2.85 -12.38
N ARG A 55 -7.10 2.16 -11.79
CA ARG A 55 -7.49 2.36 -10.40
C ARG A 55 -6.36 2.00 -9.45
N LEU A 56 -5.75 0.82 -9.59
CA LEU A 56 -4.64 0.39 -8.75
C LEU A 56 -3.47 1.37 -8.84
N TYR A 57 -3.08 1.79 -10.06
CA TYR A 57 -2.01 2.76 -10.25
C TYR A 57 -2.32 4.08 -9.54
N THR A 58 -3.55 4.58 -9.69
CA THR A 58 -4.00 5.79 -9.00
C THR A 58 -3.85 5.63 -7.50
N ILE A 59 -4.33 4.53 -6.92
CA ILE A 59 -4.22 4.23 -5.48
C ILE A 59 -2.74 4.24 -5.04
N LEU A 60 -1.89 3.45 -5.71
CA LEU A 60 -0.48 3.34 -5.33
C LEU A 60 0.22 4.69 -5.39
N VAL A 61 -0.04 5.49 -6.43
CA VAL A 61 0.59 6.80 -6.59
C VAL A 61 0.08 7.80 -5.57
N THR A 62 -1.24 7.90 -5.35
CA THR A 62 -1.82 8.89 -4.42
C THR A 62 -1.47 8.57 -2.97
N GLU A 63 -1.59 7.31 -2.55
CA GLU A 63 -1.29 6.92 -1.16
C GLU A 63 0.20 7.05 -0.87
N SER A 64 1.06 6.66 -1.82
CA SER A 64 2.51 6.82 -1.67
C SER A 64 2.93 8.28 -1.62
N ALA A 65 2.39 9.13 -2.51
CA ALA A 65 2.69 10.56 -2.50
C ALA A 65 2.21 11.24 -1.21
N HIS A 66 1.03 10.88 -0.72
CA HIS A 66 0.50 11.38 0.54
C HIS A 66 1.34 10.93 1.73
N LEU A 67 1.75 9.66 1.79
CA LEU A 67 2.65 9.17 2.85
C LEU A 67 4.00 9.90 2.83
N ILE A 68 4.60 10.10 1.65
CA ILE A 68 5.84 10.88 1.50
C ILE A 68 5.66 12.30 2.03
N TRP A 69 4.52 12.93 1.73
CA TRP A 69 4.20 14.25 2.24
C TRP A 69 4.08 14.24 3.78
N LYS A 70 3.35 13.28 4.36
CA LYS A 70 3.23 13.12 5.82
C LYS A 70 4.59 12.93 6.49
N LEU A 71 5.43 12.01 5.98
CA LEU A 71 6.78 11.77 6.48
C LEU A 71 7.65 13.04 6.44
N ARG A 72 7.52 13.86 5.38
CA ARG A 72 8.23 15.14 5.30
C ARG A 72 7.72 16.12 6.35
N CYS A 73 6.41 16.24 6.55
CA CYS A 73 5.83 17.12 7.55
C CYS A 73 6.23 16.70 8.97
N GLU A 74 6.16 15.41 9.29
CA GLU A 74 6.62 14.87 10.58
C GLU A 74 8.10 15.15 10.83
N PHE A 75 8.96 14.96 9.83
CA PHE A 75 10.38 15.26 9.96
C PHE A 75 10.65 16.76 10.17
N VAL A 76 10.02 17.63 9.37
CA VAL A 76 10.29 19.08 9.41
C VAL A 76 9.68 19.74 10.64
N VAL A 77 8.43 19.42 10.96
CA VAL A 77 7.64 20.10 12.00
C VAL A 77 7.62 19.29 13.29
N GLY A 78 7.41 17.97 13.21
CA GLY A 78 7.22 17.12 14.38
C GLY A 78 8.52 16.72 15.08
N ARG A 79 9.63 16.59 14.33
CA ARG A 79 10.94 16.20 14.86
C ARG A 79 12.01 17.30 14.71
N GLU A 80 11.61 18.50 14.29
CA GLU A 80 12.50 19.66 14.09
C GLU A 80 13.73 19.37 13.20
N GLY A 81 13.59 18.47 12.22
CA GLY A 81 14.67 18.03 11.34
C GLY A 81 15.64 17.02 11.96
N LYS A 82 15.32 16.46 13.12
CA LYS A 82 16.11 15.42 13.81
C LYS A 82 15.49 14.04 13.58
N ASP A 83 16.32 13.01 13.68
CA ASP A 83 15.93 11.59 13.70
C ASP A 83 14.88 11.20 12.64
N PRO A 84 15.27 11.02 11.36
CA PRO A 84 14.34 10.57 10.33
C PRO A 84 13.74 9.20 10.67
N ALA A 85 12.53 8.95 10.17
CA ALA A 85 11.89 7.65 10.31
C ALA A 85 12.80 6.55 9.73
N SER A 86 12.91 5.43 10.45
CA SER A 86 13.71 4.30 10.00
C SER A 86 13.09 3.65 8.76
N GLU A 87 13.89 2.99 7.93
CA GLU A 87 13.39 2.27 6.75
C GLU A 87 12.29 1.25 7.13
N ARG A 88 12.46 0.57 8.27
CA ARG A 88 11.47 -0.36 8.82
C ARG A 88 10.15 0.33 9.18
N GLU A 89 10.22 1.48 9.82
CA GLU A 89 9.05 2.28 10.17
C GLU A 89 8.31 2.73 8.90
N ILE A 90 9.05 3.25 7.92
CA ILE A 90 8.50 3.66 6.62
C ILE A 90 7.84 2.48 5.90
N HIS A 91 8.50 1.32 5.89
CA HIS A 91 7.97 0.10 5.31
C HIS A 91 6.63 -0.30 5.93
N ASN A 92 6.58 -0.40 7.26
CA ASN A 92 5.38 -0.83 7.97
C ASN A 92 4.24 0.18 7.83
N ARG A 93 4.54 1.48 7.86
CA ARG A 93 3.55 2.54 7.59
C ARG A 93 2.99 2.45 6.17
N TRP A 94 3.84 2.19 5.17
CA TRP A 94 3.38 2.05 3.79
C TRP A 94 2.49 0.82 3.61
N VAL A 95 2.88 -0.33 4.15
CA VAL A 95 2.06 -1.56 4.14
C VAL A 95 0.71 -1.31 4.80
N HIS A 96 0.71 -0.64 5.95
CA HIS A 96 -0.51 -0.30 6.67
C HIS A 96 -1.44 0.58 5.84
N VAL A 97 -0.95 1.68 5.25
CA VAL A 97 -1.76 2.58 4.42
C VAL A 97 -2.40 1.86 3.22
N ILE A 98 -1.67 0.94 2.59
CA ILE A 98 -2.21 0.18 1.45
C ILE A 98 -3.25 -0.85 1.92
N ASN A 99 -3.03 -1.52 3.06
CA ASN A 99 -4.04 -2.43 3.64
C ASN A 99 -5.30 -1.68 4.09
N GLU A 100 -5.16 -0.51 4.72
CA GLU A 100 -6.31 0.35 5.03
C GLU A 100 -7.10 0.71 3.77
N ARG A 101 -6.41 0.98 2.66
CA ARG A 101 -7.07 1.28 1.39
C ARG A 101 -7.81 0.08 0.81
N LEU A 102 -7.26 -1.12 0.94
CA LEU A 102 -7.93 -2.38 0.60
C LEU A 102 -9.19 -2.57 1.44
N GLU A 103 -9.12 -2.35 2.75
CA GLU A 103 -10.29 -2.45 3.65
C GLU A 103 -11.37 -1.41 3.34
N ILE A 104 -10.99 -0.16 3.02
CA ILE A 104 -11.94 0.85 2.55
C ILE A 104 -12.61 0.38 1.26
N ASP A 105 -11.85 -0.11 0.27
CA ASP A 105 -12.40 -0.62 -0.98
C ASP A 105 -13.35 -1.80 -0.74
N ARG A 106 -13.03 -2.71 0.18
CA ARG A 106 -13.92 -3.81 0.60
C ARG A 106 -15.22 -3.27 1.20
N SER A 107 -15.14 -2.34 2.15
CA SER A 107 -16.33 -1.78 2.81
C SER A 107 -17.26 -1.09 1.83
N LEU A 108 -16.70 -0.37 0.85
CA LEU A 108 -17.46 0.33 -0.19
C LEU A 108 -18.13 -0.60 -1.21
N THR A 109 -17.89 -1.92 -1.15
CA THR A 109 -18.68 -2.89 -1.94
C THR A 109 -20.03 -3.22 -1.30
N ASP A 110 -20.27 -2.82 -0.05
CA ASP A 110 -21.51 -3.12 0.66
C ASP A 110 -22.68 -2.28 0.12
N GLN A 111 -23.42 -2.87 -0.81
CA GLN A 111 -24.59 -2.25 -1.43
C GLN A 111 -25.76 -2.08 -0.45
N LEU A 112 -25.81 -2.86 0.63
CA LEU A 112 -26.87 -2.73 1.64
C LEU A 112 -26.63 -1.48 2.50
N ARG A 113 -25.38 -1.18 2.82
CA ARG A 113 -25.00 0.01 3.59
C ARG A 113 -25.01 1.30 2.78
N TYR A 114 -24.47 1.26 1.56
CA TYR A 114 -24.22 2.47 0.76
C TYR A 114 -25.16 2.63 -0.44
N GLY A 115 -26.02 1.64 -0.71
CA GLY A 115 -26.86 1.62 -1.92
C GLY A 115 -26.07 1.31 -3.20
N LYS A 116 -26.78 0.91 -4.25
CA LYS A 116 -26.19 0.51 -5.53
C LYS A 116 -25.46 1.66 -6.25
N GLN A 117 -25.86 2.90 -6.02
CA GLN A 117 -25.31 4.08 -6.70
C GLN A 117 -23.95 4.53 -6.15
N TYR A 118 -23.71 4.35 -4.85
CA TYR A 118 -22.49 4.81 -4.19
C TYR A 118 -21.51 3.68 -3.85
N SER A 119 -21.92 2.43 -4.05
CA SER A 119 -21.06 1.26 -3.86
C SER A 119 -20.16 1.01 -5.07
N ILE A 120 -18.95 0.52 -4.79
CA ILE A 120 -18.02 0.06 -5.82
C ILE A 120 -18.43 -1.34 -6.24
N ALA A 121 -18.43 -1.61 -7.55
CA ALA A 121 -18.72 -2.93 -8.07
C ALA A 121 -17.74 -3.98 -7.47
N PRO A 122 -18.22 -5.08 -6.86
CA PRO A 122 -17.36 -6.11 -6.28
C PRO A 122 -16.39 -6.76 -7.29
N SER A 123 -16.79 -6.85 -8.57
CA SER A 123 -15.90 -7.30 -9.64
C SER A 123 -14.72 -6.36 -9.84
N LEU A 124 -14.97 -5.04 -9.87
CA LEU A 124 -13.92 -4.04 -10.03
C LEU A 124 -12.91 -4.07 -8.88
N VAL A 125 -13.36 -4.21 -7.62
CA VAL A 125 -12.46 -4.34 -6.47
C VAL A 125 -11.63 -5.62 -6.59
N ARG A 126 -12.26 -6.76 -6.92
CA ARG A 126 -11.52 -8.01 -7.15
C ARG A 126 -10.47 -7.86 -8.24
N ASP A 127 -10.81 -7.32 -9.40
CA ASP A 127 -9.88 -7.14 -10.50
C ASP A 127 -8.74 -6.17 -10.14
N THR A 128 -9.03 -5.14 -9.35
CA THR A 128 -8.03 -4.15 -8.87
C THR A 128 -6.98 -4.84 -8.01
N TRP A 129 -7.38 -5.67 -7.05
CA TRP A 129 -6.48 -6.28 -6.06
C TRP A 129 -6.01 -7.70 -6.41
N LYS A 130 -6.57 -8.34 -7.44
CA LYS A 130 -6.16 -9.68 -7.90
C LYS A 130 -4.67 -9.74 -8.28
N GLY A 131 -3.98 -10.81 -7.92
CA GLY A 131 -2.56 -11.04 -8.17
C GLY A 131 -1.62 -10.26 -7.24
N ILE A 132 -2.15 -9.49 -6.28
CA ILE A 132 -1.34 -8.68 -5.36
C ILE A 132 -1.70 -8.89 -3.89
N LEU A 133 -2.56 -9.86 -3.58
CA LEU A 133 -2.93 -10.21 -2.20
C LEU A 133 -1.90 -11.16 -1.58
N GLU A 134 -1.83 -11.16 -0.25
CA GLU A 134 -1.08 -12.16 0.50
C GLU A 134 -1.83 -13.50 0.47
N ASP A 135 -1.09 -14.56 0.19
CA ASP A 135 -1.61 -15.94 0.14
C ASP A 135 -2.88 -16.13 -0.72
N GLU A 136 -2.93 -15.45 -1.87
CA GLU A 136 -4.12 -15.37 -2.71
C GLU A 136 -4.68 -16.72 -3.16
N ALA A 137 -3.82 -17.73 -3.30
CA ALA A 137 -4.23 -19.09 -3.69
C ALA A 137 -5.12 -19.77 -2.63
N ASN A 138 -5.03 -19.36 -1.37
CA ASN A 138 -5.81 -19.90 -0.25
C ASN A 138 -6.98 -19.00 0.15
N LEU A 139 -7.16 -17.83 -0.50
CA LEU A 139 -8.29 -16.96 -0.23
C LEU A 139 -9.59 -17.56 -0.77
N SER A 140 -10.68 -17.39 -0.01
CA SER A 140 -12.00 -17.80 -0.47
C SER A 140 -12.45 -16.98 -1.68
N GLU A 141 -13.29 -17.55 -2.55
CA GLU A 141 -13.84 -16.81 -3.72
C GLU A 141 -14.56 -15.51 -3.33
N ASN A 142 -15.07 -15.44 -2.09
CA ASN A 142 -15.80 -14.31 -1.52
C ASN A 142 -14.99 -13.53 -0.46
N TRP A 143 -13.66 -13.49 -0.59
CA TRP A 143 -12.77 -12.80 0.37
C TRP A 143 -13.15 -11.34 0.66
N LEU A 144 -13.86 -10.66 -0.25
CA LEU A 144 -14.41 -9.31 -0.01
C LEU A 144 -15.26 -9.21 1.26
N ARG A 145 -16.05 -10.26 1.59
CA ARG A 145 -16.94 -10.30 2.76
C ARG A 145 -16.41 -11.15 3.91
N GLY A 146 -15.22 -11.74 3.73
CA GLY A 146 -14.63 -12.71 4.64
C GLY A 146 -13.69 -12.07 5.69
N PRO A 147 -12.77 -12.86 6.26
CA PRO A 147 -11.79 -12.39 7.24
C PRO A 147 -10.86 -11.28 6.67
N GLU A 148 -9.99 -10.73 7.50
CA GLU A 148 -8.99 -9.73 7.10
C GLU A 148 -8.13 -10.23 5.92
N VAL A 149 -7.88 -9.36 4.95
CA VAL A 149 -7.08 -9.67 3.74
C VAL A 149 -6.00 -8.61 3.59
N LEU A 150 -4.76 -9.06 3.42
CA LEU A 150 -3.60 -8.18 3.31
C LEU A 150 -3.06 -8.16 1.88
N VAL A 151 -2.38 -7.07 1.52
CA VAL A 151 -1.56 -7.03 0.30
C VAL A 151 -0.30 -7.86 0.49
N GLY A 152 0.21 -8.43 -0.60
CA GLY A 152 1.33 -9.37 -0.59
C GLY A 152 2.71 -8.76 -0.31
N ILE A 153 2.77 -7.72 0.51
CA ILE A 153 4.00 -7.17 1.13
C ILE A 153 3.76 -7.21 2.64
N ALA A 154 4.38 -8.18 3.31
CA ALA A 154 4.22 -8.39 4.75
C ALA A 154 5.00 -7.35 5.57
N PRO A 155 4.47 -6.88 6.71
CA PRO A 155 5.18 -5.98 7.61
C PRO A 155 6.42 -6.66 8.22
N VAL A 156 7.48 -5.90 8.44
CA VAL A 156 8.71 -6.39 9.06
C VAL A 156 8.49 -6.52 10.57
N ARG A 157 8.53 -7.76 11.08
CA ARG A 157 8.41 -8.08 12.51
C ARG A 157 9.71 -7.76 13.26
N SER A 158 9.61 -7.24 14.48
CA SER A 158 10.77 -7.14 15.38
C SER A 158 11.16 -8.55 15.85
N GLN A 159 12.41 -8.95 15.69
CA GLN A 159 12.92 -10.04 16.50
C GLN A 159 12.79 -9.62 17.97
N ARG A 160 12.13 -10.45 18.79
CA ARG A 160 12.25 -10.33 20.25
C ARG A 160 13.65 -10.84 20.59
N SER A 161 14.50 -10.00 21.18
CA SER A 161 15.71 -10.49 21.83
C SER A 161 15.30 -11.54 22.87
N PRO A 162 16.00 -12.69 22.97
CA PRO A 162 15.71 -13.67 24.00
C PRO A 162 15.85 -13.02 25.39
N PRO A 163 15.02 -13.41 26.37
CA PRO A 163 15.15 -12.90 27.73
C PRO A 163 16.55 -13.18 28.27
N PRO A 164 17.15 -12.26 29.05
CA PRO A 164 18.46 -12.51 29.66
C PRO A 164 18.38 -13.76 30.55
N PRO A 165 19.46 -14.58 30.60
CA PRO A 165 19.48 -15.76 31.44
C PRO A 165 19.25 -15.38 32.91
N ALA A 166 18.45 -16.19 33.60
CA ALA A 166 18.18 -16.00 35.02
C ALA A 166 19.51 -15.98 35.78
N VAL A 167 19.76 -14.89 36.50
CA VAL A 167 20.84 -14.80 37.47
C VAL A 167 20.47 -15.69 38.64
N ASP A 168 21.05 -16.89 38.69
CA ASP A 168 20.98 -17.76 39.86
C ASP A 168 21.65 -17.04 41.03
N GLY A 169 20.83 -16.69 42.02
CA GLY A 169 21.27 -16.10 43.27
C GLY A 169 22.16 -17.07 44.03
N VAL A 170 23.43 -16.70 44.16
CA VAL A 170 24.39 -17.32 45.07
C VAL A 170 23.86 -17.18 46.51
N ARG A 171 23.69 -18.32 47.19
CA ARG A 171 23.57 -18.40 48.65
C ARG A 171 24.93 -18.55 49.29
#